data_AF-A0A9E2XQ31-F1
#
_entry.id   AF-A0A9E2XQ31-F1
#
_cell.length_a   1.000
_cell.length_b   1.000
_cell.length_c   1.000
_cell.angle_alpha   90.00
_cell.angle_beta   90.00
_cell.angle_gamma   90.00
#
_symmetry.space_group_name_H-M   'P 1'
#
loop_
_entity.id
_entity.type
_entity.pdbx_description
1 polymer ?
#
loop_
_entity_poly.entity_id
_entity_poly.type
_entity_poly.pdbx_seq_one_letter_code
_entity_poly.pdbx_strand_id
1 'polypeptide(L)'
;MLIPLHLLPESGPELTYTFSGQAVDPSLRPQQSVEIASPIASPVDMGQLQQFAHLMERYGHRVLPMRMVYDRLYACERLAQGYGGDDPVLRDLAITLFEAYERAGEWVALTH
;
A
#
# COMPACT_ATOMS: atom_id res chain seq x y z
N MET A 1 -21.03 15.67 -51.97
CA MET A 1 -21.78 14.63 -51.23
C MET A 1 -21.78 15.01 -49.77
N LEU A 2 -22.93 15.34 -49.20
CA LEU A 2 -23.09 15.71 -47.78
C LEU A 2 -23.22 14.45 -46.93
N ILE A 3 -22.40 14.32 -45.89
CA ILE A 3 -22.54 13.28 -44.86
C ILE A 3 -23.59 13.78 -43.83
N PRO A 4 -24.63 13.00 -43.50
CA PRO A 4 -25.60 13.36 -42.47
C PRO A 4 -24.99 13.41 -41.05
N LEU A 5 -25.25 14.49 -40.31
CA LEU A 5 -24.72 14.78 -38.96
C LEU A 5 -25.27 13.89 -37.82
N HIS A 6 -26.16 12.94 -38.09
CA HIS A 6 -26.74 12.06 -37.05
C HIS A 6 -25.96 10.75 -36.83
N LEU A 7 -24.77 10.62 -37.43
CA LEU A 7 -23.86 9.47 -37.26
C LEU A 7 -22.72 9.72 -36.25
N LEU A 8 -22.88 10.71 -35.38
CA LEU A 8 -22.06 10.83 -34.18
C LEU A 8 -22.69 9.94 -33.09
N PRO A 9 -21.98 8.94 -32.53
CA PRO A 9 -22.46 8.27 -31.32
C PRO A 9 -22.47 9.30 -30.19
N GLU A 10 -23.68 9.71 -29.78
CA GLU A 10 -23.84 10.54 -28.61
C GLU A 10 -23.34 9.79 -27.38
N SER A 11 -22.39 10.44 -26.70
CA SER A 11 -21.77 10.01 -25.46
C SER A 11 -22.82 9.82 -24.37
N GLY A 12 -22.91 8.58 -23.87
CA GLY A 12 -23.51 8.33 -22.56
C GLY A 12 -23.71 6.84 -22.29
N PRO A 13 -22.73 6.11 -21.75
CA PRO A 13 -23.07 4.96 -20.93
C PRO A 13 -23.50 5.50 -19.56
N GLU A 14 -24.82 5.63 -19.34
CA GLU A 14 -25.34 5.34 -18.00
C GLU A 14 -24.89 3.91 -17.69
N LEU A 15 -23.85 3.79 -16.86
CA LEU A 15 -23.38 2.51 -16.37
C LEU A 15 -24.44 1.95 -15.43
N THR A 16 -25.40 1.22 -16.00
CA THR A 16 -26.30 0.34 -15.24
C THR A 16 -25.44 -0.70 -14.54
N TYR A 17 -25.16 -0.44 -13.26
CA TYR A 17 -24.39 -1.33 -12.41
C TYR A 17 -25.25 -2.55 -12.08
N THR A 18 -24.97 -3.67 -12.75
CA THR A 18 -25.62 -4.96 -12.48
C THR A 18 -24.75 -5.74 -11.49
N PHE A 19 -25.24 -5.93 -10.27
CA PHE A 19 -24.65 -6.86 -9.31
C PHE A 19 -25.40 -8.19 -9.44
N SER A 20 -24.70 -9.25 -9.85
CA SER A 20 -25.29 -10.59 -10.10
C SER A 20 -26.49 -10.58 -11.07
N GLY A 21 -26.47 -9.72 -12.09
CA GLY A 21 -27.46 -9.72 -13.17
C GLY A 21 -28.83 -9.10 -12.84
N GLN A 22 -29.01 -8.48 -11.67
CA GLN A 22 -30.20 -7.66 -11.38
C GLN A 22 -29.89 -6.17 -11.46
N ALA A 23 -30.85 -5.41 -12.02
CA ALA A 23 -30.84 -3.96 -11.97
C ALA A 23 -31.05 -3.53 -10.51
N VAL A 24 -30.03 -2.92 -9.90
CA VAL A 24 -30.08 -2.45 -8.52
C VAL A 24 -30.62 -1.03 -8.51
N ASP A 25 -31.62 -0.77 -7.67
CA ASP A 25 -32.15 0.57 -7.46
C ASP A 25 -31.03 1.52 -6.96
N PRO A 26 -30.80 2.67 -7.62
CA PRO A 26 -29.71 3.58 -7.27
C PRO A 26 -29.85 4.18 -5.85
N SER A 27 -31.04 4.11 -5.25
CA SER A 27 -31.34 4.56 -3.89
C SER A 27 -30.84 3.60 -2.82
N LEU A 28 -30.59 2.34 -3.17
CA LEU A 28 -30.04 1.31 -2.29
C LEU A 28 -28.51 1.31 -2.26
N ARG A 29 -27.87 2.31 -2.88
CA ARG A 29 -26.43 2.55 -2.71
C ARG A 29 -26.14 2.57 -1.21
N PRO A 30 -25.29 1.66 -0.69
CA PRO A 30 -24.77 1.85 0.66
C PRO A 30 -24.03 3.19 0.65
N GLN A 31 -24.60 4.23 1.27
CA GLN A 31 -23.91 5.49 1.57
C GLN A 31 -22.83 5.29 2.65
N GLN A 32 -22.25 4.10 2.73
CA GLN A 32 -20.96 3.93 3.37
C GLN A 32 -19.91 4.31 2.33
N SER A 33 -19.83 5.63 2.09
CA SER A 33 -18.54 6.26 1.92
C SER A 33 -17.74 5.85 3.14
N VAL A 34 -17.07 4.69 3.07
CA VAL A 34 -16.05 4.40 4.05
C VAL A 34 -15.04 5.50 3.80
N GLU A 35 -15.05 6.51 4.65
CA GLU A 35 -13.97 7.47 4.79
C GLU A 35 -12.73 6.68 5.25
N ILE A 36 -12.18 5.85 4.36
CA ILE A 36 -10.79 5.41 4.43
C ILE A 36 -9.93 6.59 3.95
N ALA A 37 -10.18 7.77 4.51
CA ALA A 37 -9.45 8.99 4.28
C ALA A 37 -8.82 9.48 5.58
N SER A 38 -8.76 8.63 6.61
CA SER A 38 -7.60 8.71 7.49
C SER A 38 -6.42 8.23 6.64
N PRO A 39 -5.44 9.09 6.30
CA PRO A 39 -4.16 8.55 5.87
C PRO A 39 -3.77 7.60 6.98
N ILE A 40 -3.64 6.31 6.65
CA ILE A 40 -2.97 5.38 7.55
C ILE A 40 -1.56 5.96 7.62
N ALA A 41 -1.34 6.81 8.61
CA ALA A 41 -0.08 7.47 8.84
C ALA A 41 0.83 6.32 9.25
N SER A 42 1.47 5.73 8.24
CA SER A 42 2.51 4.74 8.47
C SER A 42 3.49 5.42 9.41
N PRO A 43 3.73 4.84 10.59
CA PRO A 43 4.62 5.44 11.57
C PRO A 43 6.07 5.47 11.08
N VAL A 44 6.32 4.78 9.96
CA VAL A 44 7.61 4.67 9.29
C VAL A 44 7.60 5.50 8.01
N ASP A 45 8.67 6.28 7.84
CA ASP A 45 8.90 7.09 6.66
C ASP A 45 9.07 6.22 5.41
N MET A 46 8.24 6.51 4.38
CA MET A 46 8.27 5.75 3.13
C MET A 46 9.56 5.95 2.34
N GLY A 47 10.24 7.09 2.49
CA GLY A 47 11.54 7.34 1.88
C GLY A 47 12.61 6.40 2.44
N GLN A 48 12.65 6.23 3.76
CA GLN A 48 13.54 5.29 4.43
C GLN A 48 13.27 3.83 4.03
N LEU A 49 12.00 3.43 3.88
CA LEU A 49 11.65 2.08 3.42
C LEU A 49 12.09 1.83 1.96
N GLN A 50 11.95 2.81 1.09
CA GLN A 50 12.44 2.71 -0.29
C GLN A 50 13.97 2.64 -0.35
N GLN A 51 14.66 3.46 0.45
CA GLN A 51 16.12 3.40 0.57
C GLN A 51 16.58 2.04 1.09
N PHE A 52 15.91 1.49 2.10
CA PHE A 52 16.19 0.17 2.63
C PHE A 52 16.02 -0.92 1.58
N ALA A 53 14.93 -0.88 0.81
CA ALA A 53 14.70 -1.83 -0.28
C ALA A 53 15.79 -1.75 -1.35
N HIS A 54 16.19 -0.55 -1.76
CA HIS A 54 17.27 -0.35 -2.72
C HIS A 54 18.62 -0.89 -2.23
N LEU A 55 18.94 -0.70 -0.95
CA LEU A 55 20.15 -1.27 -0.35
C LEU A 55 20.08 -2.80 -0.31
N MET A 56 18.96 -3.37 0.13
CA MET A 56 18.75 -4.82 0.15
C MET A 56 18.83 -5.45 -1.25
N GLU A 57 18.33 -4.78 -2.29
CA GLU A 57 18.41 -5.26 -3.67
C GLU A 57 19.86 -5.37 -4.17
N ARG A 58 20.78 -4.50 -3.72
CA ARG A 58 22.21 -4.61 -4.05
C ARG A 58 22.83 -5.89 -3.51
N TYR A 59 22.29 -6.44 -2.43
CA TYR A 59 22.68 -7.71 -1.82
C TYR A 59 21.84 -8.89 -2.35
N GLY A 60 21.03 -8.69 -3.39
CA GLY A 60 20.20 -9.74 -4.00
C GLY A 60 18.94 -10.08 -3.19
N HIS A 61 18.54 -9.21 -2.26
CA HIS A 61 17.35 -9.40 -1.44
C HIS A 61 16.24 -8.46 -1.88
N ARG A 62 15.21 -9.01 -2.51
CA ARG A 62 14.05 -8.24 -2.92
C ARG A 62 13.15 -7.96 -1.71
N VAL A 63 12.94 -6.67 -1.44
CA VAL A 63 12.05 -6.19 -0.39
C VAL A 63 10.83 -5.53 -1.03
N LEU A 64 9.67 -5.69 -0.41
CA LEU A 64 8.43 -5.02 -0.80
C LEU A 64 8.09 -3.95 0.24
N PRO A 65 8.46 -2.66 0.02
CA PRO A 65 8.24 -1.59 0.99
C PRO A 65 6.80 -1.49 1.48
N MET A 66 5.84 -1.54 0.55
CA MET A 66 4.41 -1.50 0.89
C MET A 66 3.98 -2.67 1.78
N ARG A 67 4.59 -3.85 1.61
CA ARG A 67 4.27 -5.01 2.45
C ARG A 67 4.82 -4.82 3.86
N MET A 68 5.98 -4.19 4.02
CA MET A 68 6.53 -3.91 5.35
C MET A 68 5.65 -2.95 6.17
N VAL A 69 4.82 -2.12 5.53
CA VAL A 69 3.87 -1.24 6.22
C VAL A 69 2.72 -2.02 6.88
N TYR A 70 2.27 -3.12 6.26
CA TYR A 70 1.07 -3.84 6.71
C TYR A 70 1.35 -5.22 7.32
N ASP A 71 2.48 -5.83 6.99
CA ASP A 71 2.88 -7.16 7.41
C ASP A 71 4.09 -7.04 8.34
N ARG A 72 3.79 -6.98 9.64
CA ARG A 72 4.80 -6.82 10.70
C ARG A 72 5.83 -7.94 10.69
N LEU A 73 5.40 -9.18 10.51
CA LEU A 73 6.31 -10.33 10.50
C LEU A 73 7.29 -10.19 9.34
N TYR A 74 6.77 -9.90 8.14
CA TYR A 74 7.61 -9.66 6.99
C TYR A 74 8.58 -8.49 7.22
N ALA A 75 8.13 -7.39 7.83
CA ALA A 75 9.00 -6.27 8.18
C ALA A 75 10.14 -6.71 9.12
N CYS A 76 9.83 -7.44 10.20
CA CYS A 76 10.82 -7.92 11.16
C CYS A 76 11.85 -8.85 10.49
N GLU A 77 11.41 -9.81 9.67
CA GLU A 77 12.29 -10.72 8.95
C GLU A 77 13.26 -9.97 8.03
N ARG A 78 12.75 -8.96 7.30
CA ARG A 78 13.60 -8.16 6.40
C ARG A 78 14.56 -7.26 7.16
N LEU A 79 14.12 -6.62 8.24
CA LEU A 79 14.99 -5.79 9.09
C LEU A 79 16.09 -6.63 9.75
N ALA A 80 15.77 -7.82 10.28
CA ALA A 80 16.76 -8.74 10.81
C ALA A 80 17.77 -9.18 9.74
N GLN A 81 17.29 -9.42 8.52
CA GLN A 81 18.15 -9.75 7.38
C GLN A 81 19.09 -8.58 7.01
N GLY A 82 18.57 -7.35 6.98
CA GLY A 82 19.39 -6.15 6.72
C GLY A 82 20.40 -5.88 7.84
N TYR A 83 20.02 -6.10 9.09
CA TYR A 83 20.91 -5.96 10.24
C TYR A 83 22.08 -6.96 10.21
N GLY A 84 21.80 -8.21 9.81
CA GLY A 84 22.79 -9.28 9.71
C GLY A 84 23.77 -9.17 8.54
N GLY A 85 23.58 -8.22 7.61
CA GLY A 85 24.48 -7.98 6.49
C GLY A 85 25.79 -7.26 6.88
N ASP A 86 26.76 -7.24 5.97
CA ASP A 86 28.08 -6.59 6.17
C ASP A 86 28.09 -5.08 5.89
N ASP A 87 26.99 -4.52 5.36
CA ASP A 87 26.89 -3.10 5.05
C ASP A 87 26.49 -2.28 6.29
N PRO A 88 27.37 -1.41 6.82
CA PRO A 88 27.06 -0.62 8.00
C PRO A 88 25.91 0.37 7.76
N VAL A 89 25.71 0.85 6.53
CA VAL A 89 24.62 1.78 6.19
C VAL A 89 23.28 1.05 6.20
N LEU A 90 23.23 -0.16 5.65
CA LEU A 90 22.04 -1.00 5.68
C LEU A 90 21.68 -1.40 7.11
N ARG A 91 22.69 -1.74 7.92
CA ARG A 91 22.50 -2.10 9.33
C ARG A 91 21.94 -0.94 10.15
N ASP A 92 22.51 0.25 10.01
CA ASP A 92 22.05 1.45 10.71
C ASP A 92 20.61 1.82 10.32
N LEU A 93 20.29 1.74 9.02
CA LEU A 93 18.95 1.97 8.52
C LEU A 93 17.95 0.92 9.03
N ALA A 94 18.36 -0.35 9.12
CA ALA A 94 17.52 -1.40 9.68
C ALA A 94 17.16 -1.15 11.15
N ILE A 95 18.14 -0.70 11.96
CA ILE A 95 17.92 -0.33 13.37
C ILE A 95 16.97 0.88 13.46
N THR A 96 17.21 1.92 12.68
CA THR A 96 16.37 3.13 12.66
C THR A 96 14.91 2.79 12.34
N LEU A 97 14.69 1.93 11.34
CA LEU A 97 13.35 1.47 10.97
C LEU A 97 12.72 0.62 12.08
N PHE A 98 13.48 -0.30 12.69
CA PHE A 98 13.05 -1.13 13.81
C PHE A 98 12.54 -0.26 14.98
N GLU A 99 13.33 0.75 15.39
CA GLU A 99 12.94 1.69 16.45
C GLU A 99 11.71 2.53 16.08
N ALA A 100 11.56 2.90 14.81
CA ALA A 100 10.38 3.61 14.33
C ALA A 100 9.12 2.74 14.46
N TYR A 101 9.21 1.47 14.09
CA TYR A 101 8.13 0.51 14.28
C TYR A 101 7.82 0.25 15.77
N GLU A 102 8.83 0.18 16.64
CA GLU A 102 8.61 0.03 18.09
C GLU A 102 7.90 1.25 18.69
N ARG A 103 8.37 2.45 18.39
CA ARG A 103 7.80 3.72 18.89
C ARG A 103 6.35 3.90 18.46
N ALA A 104 5.98 3.37 17.31
CA ALA A 104 4.62 3.40 16.79
C ALA A 104 3.61 2.61 17.63
N GLY A 105 4.08 1.74 18.52
CA GLY A 105 3.21 0.78 19.19
C GLY A 105 2.77 -0.39 18.30
N GLU A 106 3.14 -0.40 17.02
CA GLU A 106 2.91 -1.53 16.09
C GLU A 106 3.49 -2.84 16.66
N TRP A 107 4.48 -2.73 17.56
CA TRP A 107 5.20 -3.87 18.09
C TRP A 107 4.78 -4.37 19.47
N VAL A 108 3.88 -3.64 20.14
CA VAL A 108 3.45 -3.91 21.52
C VAL A 108 2.58 -5.18 21.65
N ALA A 109 2.21 -5.84 20.55
CA ALA A 109 1.45 -7.09 20.57
C ALA A 109 2.28 -8.39 20.80
N LEU A 110 3.56 -8.32 21.20
CA LEU A 110 4.37 -9.52 21.51
C LEU A 110 4.58 -9.79 23.01
N THR A 111 3.96 -9.02 23.90
CA THR A 111 3.91 -9.32 25.33
C THR A 111 2.53 -9.83 25.72
N HIS A 112 2.27 -11.12 25.54
CA HIS A 112 1.32 -11.85 26.37
C HIS A 112 1.58 -13.36 26.41
#